data_AF-A0A7K2MXS3-F1
#
_entry.id   AF-A0A7K2MXS3-F1
#
_cell.length_a   1.000
_cell.length_b   1.000
_cell.length_c   1.000
_cell.angle_alpha   90.00
_cell.angle_beta   90.00
_cell.angle_gamma   90.00
#
_symmetry.space_group_name_H-M   'P 1'
#
loop_
_entity.id
_entity.type
_entity.pdbx_description
1 polymer ?
#
loop_
_entity_poly.entity_id
_entity_poly.type
_entity_poly.pdbx_seq_one_letter_code
_entity_poly.pdbx_strand_id
1 'polypeptide(L)'
;MTTQLGLPDDIQACLFDLDGVVTRTAVVHAAAWKATFDAFLRERDGAGFRPFTDSDYDQYVDGRPRADGVRSFLASRGIELPEGTPDDPPDARTVNGVGNRKNELLLEKIRTDGVEPYEGTLRYIDAVRAAGLATAIVSSSANTRDVLRSIDAERLFDVRIDGVVARERKLPGKPHPDTFLAAARDLGVEASR
;
A
#
# COMPACT_ATOMS: atom_id res chain seq x y z
N MET A 1 -23.05 -16.10 18.06
CA MET A 1 -22.75 -17.32 17.26
C MET A 1 -21.88 -16.87 16.08
N THR A 2 -21.28 -17.78 15.32
CA THR A 2 -20.56 -17.44 14.09
C THR A 2 -21.50 -17.61 12.91
N THR A 3 -21.60 -16.60 12.07
CA THR A 3 -22.42 -16.61 10.85
C THR A 3 -21.86 -17.57 9.80
N GLN A 4 -22.58 -17.77 8.69
CA GLN A 4 -22.09 -18.51 7.52
C GLN A 4 -20.80 -17.92 6.93
N LEU A 5 -20.50 -16.65 7.23
CA LEU A 5 -19.26 -15.95 6.85
C LEU A 5 -18.09 -16.23 7.82
N GLY A 6 -18.31 -16.93 8.94
CA GLY A 6 -17.29 -17.12 9.97
C GLY A 6 -17.05 -15.88 10.84
N LEU A 7 -17.93 -14.87 10.76
CA LEU A 7 -17.89 -13.65 11.56
C LEU A 7 -18.90 -13.72 12.73
N PRO A 8 -18.61 -13.08 13.88
CA PRO A 8 -19.62 -12.85 14.91
C PRO A 8 -20.87 -12.13 14.37
N ASP A 9 -22.04 -12.46 14.92
CA ASP A 9 -23.34 -11.91 14.46
C ASP A 9 -23.46 -10.39 14.62
N ASP A 10 -22.60 -9.79 15.43
CA ASP A 10 -22.67 -8.38 15.80
C ASP A 10 -21.76 -7.50 14.92
N ILE A 11 -20.99 -8.11 14.02
CA ILE A 11 -20.17 -7.42 13.02
C ILE A 11 -21.04 -6.67 12.02
N GLN A 12 -20.64 -5.45 11.70
CA GLN A 12 -21.36 -4.54 10.79
C GLN A 12 -20.55 -4.17 9.55
N ALA A 13 -19.22 -4.25 9.62
CA ALA A 13 -18.35 -3.95 8.48
C ALA A 13 -17.12 -4.84 8.40
N CYS A 14 -16.54 -4.94 7.21
CA CYS A 14 -15.24 -5.56 6.97
C CYS A 14 -14.29 -4.57 6.27
N LEU A 15 -13.17 -4.28 6.92
CA LEU A 15 -12.12 -3.39 6.42
C LEU A 15 -10.95 -4.26 5.93
N PHE A 16 -10.66 -4.20 4.65
CA PHE A 16 -9.63 -5.00 4.00
C PHE A 16 -8.37 -4.17 3.73
N ASP A 17 -7.21 -4.80 3.83
CA ASP A 17 -5.98 -4.27 3.24
C ASP A 17 -5.94 -4.57 1.73
N LEU A 18 -5.08 -3.87 0.99
CA LEU A 18 -4.90 -4.14 -0.45
C LEU A 18 -3.81 -5.18 -0.71
N ASP A 19 -2.59 -4.86 -0.30
CA ASP A 19 -1.38 -5.63 -0.58
C ASP A 19 -1.39 -6.91 0.26
N GLY A 20 -1.26 -8.08 -0.39
CA GLY A 20 -1.24 -9.37 0.31
C GLY A 20 -2.61 -9.88 0.78
N VAL A 21 -3.68 -9.07 0.67
CA VAL A 21 -5.05 -9.47 1.06
C VAL A 21 -5.97 -9.53 -0.15
N VAL A 22 -6.18 -8.42 -0.86
CA VAL A 22 -7.02 -8.38 -2.07
C VAL A 22 -6.21 -8.72 -3.31
N THR A 23 -4.93 -8.34 -3.34
CA THR A 23 -4.07 -8.50 -4.51
C THR A 23 -2.65 -8.95 -4.16
N ARG A 24 -1.96 -9.55 -5.15
CA ARG A 24 -0.54 -9.95 -5.07
C ARG A 24 0.42 -8.82 -5.44
N THR A 25 0.07 -7.56 -5.14
CA THR A 25 0.87 -6.38 -5.46
C THR A 25 2.17 -6.28 -4.66
N ALA A 26 2.30 -6.97 -3.53
CA ALA A 26 3.52 -6.97 -2.71
C ALA A 26 4.77 -7.35 -3.54
N VAL A 27 4.65 -8.36 -4.43
CA VAL A 27 5.75 -8.79 -5.30
C VAL A 27 6.14 -7.69 -6.30
N VAL A 28 5.14 -7.01 -6.87
CA VAL A 28 5.35 -5.91 -7.81
C VAL A 28 5.97 -4.69 -7.11
N HIS A 29 5.52 -4.39 -5.88
CA HIS A 29 6.08 -3.36 -5.03
C HIS A 29 7.53 -3.66 -4.66
N ALA A 30 7.84 -4.87 -4.19
CA ALA A 30 9.17 -5.31 -3.84
C ALA A 30 10.12 -5.21 -5.04
N ALA A 31 9.68 -5.64 -6.23
CA ALA A 31 10.47 -5.53 -7.46
C ALA A 31 10.75 -4.06 -7.84
N ALA A 32 9.76 -3.16 -7.74
CA ALA A 32 9.93 -1.75 -8.03
C ALA A 32 10.86 -1.04 -7.02
N TRP A 33 10.75 -1.37 -5.74
CA TRP A 33 11.65 -0.87 -4.70
C TRP A 33 13.08 -1.36 -4.91
N LYS A 34 13.25 -2.66 -5.15
CA LYS A 34 14.56 -3.26 -5.42
C LYS A 34 15.24 -2.58 -6.60
N ALA A 35 14.54 -2.43 -7.72
CA ALA A 35 15.09 -1.76 -8.90
C ALA A 35 15.53 -0.32 -8.59
N THR A 36 14.72 0.41 -7.81
CA THR A 36 15.00 1.81 -7.44
C THR A 36 16.21 1.91 -6.51
N PHE A 37 16.22 1.15 -5.41
CA PHE A 37 17.30 1.20 -4.43
C PHE A 37 18.59 0.61 -4.96
N ASP A 38 18.55 -0.49 -5.70
CA ASP A 38 19.76 -1.07 -6.30
C ASP A 38 20.38 -0.12 -7.33
N ALA A 39 19.57 0.61 -8.10
CA ALA A 39 20.08 1.64 -9.00
C ALA A 39 20.76 2.78 -8.23
N PHE A 40 20.09 3.32 -7.22
CA PHE A 40 20.62 4.40 -6.37
C PHE A 40 21.92 4.00 -5.66
N LEU A 41 21.94 2.83 -5.03
CA LEU A 41 23.10 2.34 -4.28
C LEU A 41 24.26 1.98 -5.21
N ARG A 42 23.99 1.42 -6.39
CA ARG A 42 25.04 1.14 -7.39
C ARG A 42 25.68 2.42 -7.93
N GLU A 43 24.90 3.48 -8.16
CA GLU A 43 25.43 4.77 -8.60
C GLU A 43 26.33 5.40 -7.52
N ARG A 44 25.93 5.28 -6.25
CA ARG A 44 26.65 5.87 -5.11
C ARG A 44 27.90 5.08 -4.73
N ASP A 45 27.78 3.77 -4.56
CA ASP A 45 28.79 2.90 -3.94
C ASP A 45 29.54 2.04 -4.99
N GLY A 46 29.16 2.12 -6.26
CA GLY A 46 29.81 1.41 -7.36
C GLY A 46 29.62 -0.11 -7.28
N ALA A 47 30.66 -0.87 -7.66
CA ALA A 47 30.61 -2.33 -7.70
C ALA A 47 30.50 -3.00 -6.31
N GLY A 48 30.77 -2.26 -5.23
CA GLY A 48 30.70 -2.75 -3.85
C GLY A 48 29.35 -2.54 -3.16
N PHE A 49 28.33 -2.04 -3.87
CA PHE A 49 27.04 -1.74 -3.26
C PHE A 49 26.37 -3.00 -2.69
N ARG A 50 25.71 -2.85 -1.54
CA ARG A 50 24.92 -3.93 -0.94
C ARG A 50 23.48 -3.88 -1.47
N PRO A 51 22.99 -4.92 -2.18
CA PRO A 51 21.64 -4.91 -2.74
C PRO A 51 20.54 -4.77 -1.69
N PHE A 52 19.40 -4.25 -2.14
CA PHE A 52 18.12 -4.33 -1.44
C PHE A 52 17.59 -5.77 -1.50
N THR A 53 17.16 -6.28 -0.35
CA THR A 53 16.71 -7.66 -0.15
C THR A 53 15.25 -7.73 0.28
N ASP A 54 14.65 -8.92 0.22
CA ASP A 54 13.26 -9.12 0.70
C ASP A 54 13.13 -8.81 2.19
N SER A 55 14.16 -9.12 3.00
CA SER A 55 14.18 -8.73 4.42
C SER A 55 14.22 -7.21 4.61
N ASP A 56 14.89 -6.47 3.71
CA ASP A 56 14.86 -5.00 3.77
C ASP A 56 13.46 -4.46 3.41
N TYR A 57 12.74 -5.13 2.50
CA TYR A 57 11.37 -4.78 2.15
C TYR A 57 10.44 -4.91 3.37
N ASP A 58 10.40 -6.09 3.98
CA ASP A 58 9.53 -6.37 5.13
C ASP A 58 9.82 -5.43 6.31
N GLN A 59 11.09 -5.15 6.58
CA GLN A 59 11.49 -4.39 7.75
C GLN A 59 11.28 -2.87 7.58
N TYR A 60 11.60 -2.32 6.41
CA TYR A 60 11.75 -0.87 6.24
C TYR A 60 10.71 -0.24 5.32
N VAL A 61 9.96 -1.02 4.54
CA VAL A 61 9.16 -0.47 3.44
C VAL A 61 7.73 -0.97 3.45
N ASP A 62 7.50 -2.25 3.76
CA ASP A 62 6.17 -2.83 3.66
C ASP A 62 5.15 -2.10 4.56
N GLY A 63 3.96 -1.89 4.01
CA GLY A 63 2.87 -1.17 4.67
C GLY A 63 3.09 0.34 4.91
N ARG A 64 4.27 0.90 4.64
CA ARG A 64 4.59 2.32 4.92
C ARG A 64 4.25 3.25 3.75
N PRO A 65 3.96 4.55 4.02
CA PRO A 65 3.95 5.58 2.98
C PRO A 65 5.28 5.60 2.21
N ARG A 66 5.21 5.95 0.92
CA ARG A 66 6.35 5.85 0.00
C ARG A 66 7.58 6.62 0.49
N ALA A 67 7.40 7.88 0.89
CA ALA A 67 8.50 8.71 1.39
C ALA A 67 9.10 8.13 2.69
N ASP A 68 8.25 7.60 3.58
CA ASP A 68 8.69 6.95 4.82
C ASP A 68 9.51 5.69 4.54
N GLY A 69 9.12 4.90 3.52
CA GLY A 69 9.89 3.74 3.07
C GLY A 69 11.28 4.11 2.55
N VAL A 70 11.39 5.20 1.78
CA VAL A 70 12.69 5.75 1.34
C VAL A 70 13.54 6.15 2.55
N ARG A 71 12.98 6.96 3.46
CA ARG A 71 13.72 7.42 4.65
C ARG A 71 14.17 6.24 5.51
N SER A 72 13.26 5.33 5.83
CA SER A 72 13.53 4.19 6.70
C SER A 72 14.62 3.27 6.13
N PHE A 73 14.55 2.94 4.84
CA PHE A 73 15.56 2.06 4.24
C PHE A 73 16.91 2.78 4.09
N LEU A 74 16.95 4.00 3.59
CA LEU A 74 18.20 4.72 3.42
C LEU A 74 18.89 4.99 4.77
N ALA A 75 18.13 5.35 5.81
CA ALA A 75 18.66 5.52 7.17
C ALA A 75 19.29 4.22 7.71
N SER A 76 18.73 3.05 7.38
CA SER A 76 19.30 1.74 7.76
C SER A 76 20.65 1.44 7.08
N ARG A 77 20.96 2.18 6.01
CA ARG A 77 22.25 2.21 5.31
C ARG A 77 23.13 3.39 5.70
N GLY A 78 22.75 4.20 6.70
CA GLY A 78 23.47 5.41 7.11
C GLY A 78 23.40 6.53 6.06
N ILE A 79 22.31 6.57 5.29
CA ILE A 79 22.10 7.51 4.20
C ILE A 79 20.94 8.43 4.57
N GLU A 80 21.21 9.72 4.62
CA GLU A 80 20.19 10.76 4.74
C GLU A 80 20.14 11.55 3.44
N LEU A 81 18.92 11.81 2.96
CA LEU A 81 18.66 12.65 1.80
C LEU A 81 17.83 13.86 2.25
N PRO A 82 17.98 15.02 1.59
CA PRO A 82 17.02 16.10 1.71
C PRO A 82 15.61 15.59 1.38
N GLU A 83 14.60 16.15 2.05
CA GLU A 83 13.21 15.75 1.82
C GLU A 83 12.78 15.99 0.37
N GLY A 84 13.16 17.15 -0.19
CA GLY A 84 12.70 17.58 -1.51
C GLY A 84 11.23 18.00 -1.50
N THR A 85 10.62 18.03 -2.69
CA THR A 85 9.19 18.34 -2.86
C THR A 85 8.47 17.19 -3.57
N PRO A 86 7.13 17.05 -3.43
CA PRO A 86 6.37 16.03 -4.15
C PRO A 86 6.52 16.08 -5.67
N ASP A 87 6.85 17.25 -6.22
CA ASP A 87 7.02 17.50 -7.65
C ASP A 87 8.47 17.30 -8.13
N ASP A 88 9.38 16.87 -7.23
CA ASP A 88 10.76 16.59 -7.61
C ASP A 88 10.81 15.51 -8.69
N PRO A 89 11.66 15.68 -9.71
CA PRO A 89 11.78 14.69 -10.77
C PRO A 89 12.37 13.38 -10.22
N PRO A 90 12.12 12.24 -10.87
CA PRO A 90 12.57 10.91 -10.44
C PRO A 90 14.09 10.75 -10.27
N ASP A 91 14.89 11.60 -10.91
CA ASP A 91 16.35 11.61 -10.84
C ASP A 91 16.89 12.54 -9.74
N ALA A 92 16.03 13.30 -9.05
CA ALA A 92 16.43 14.12 -7.94
C ALA A 92 16.90 13.27 -6.75
N ARG A 93 18.05 13.67 -6.16
CA ARG A 93 18.62 13.02 -4.97
C ARG A 93 17.95 13.49 -3.68
N THR A 94 16.62 13.34 -3.63
CA THR A 94 15.76 13.66 -2.49
C THR A 94 14.90 12.47 -2.12
N VAL A 95 14.31 12.48 -0.92
CA VAL A 95 13.36 11.44 -0.50
C VAL A 95 12.21 11.32 -1.51
N ASN A 96 11.67 12.46 -1.95
CA ASN A 96 10.56 12.49 -2.91
C ASN A 96 11.01 12.08 -4.32
N GLY A 97 12.19 12.48 -4.79
CA GLY A 97 12.73 12.06 -6.09
C GLY A 97 12.89 10.52 -6.19
N VAL A 98 13.53 9.90 -5.21
CA VAL A 98 13.68 8.43 -5.14
C VAL A 98 12.31 7.74 -5.05
N GLY A 99 11.38 8.31 -4.26
CA GLY A 99 10.01 7.82 -4.20
C GLY A 99 9.29 7.91 -5.54
N ASN A 100 9.45 9.01 -6.27
CA ASN A 100 8.83 9.23 -7.58
C ASN A 100 9.38 8.25 -8.61
N ARG A 101 10.69 7.97 -8.62
CA ARG A 101 11.28 6.92 -9.44
C ARG A 101 10.67 5.55 -9.21
N LYS A 102 10.50 5.15 -7.94
CA LYS A 102 9.82 3.90 -7.62
C LYS A 102 8.39 3.87 -8.11
N ASN A 103 7.68 5.00 -8.05
CA ASN A 103 6.30 5.07 -8.49
C ASN A 103 6.14 4.86 -9.99
N GLU A 104 7.01 5.47 -10.79
CA GLU A 104 7.03 5.26 -12.24
C GLU A 104 7.20 3.78 -12.57
N LEU A 105 8.21 3.13 -11.96
CA LEU A 105 8.48 1.71 -12.16
C LEU A 105 7.32 0.83 -11.71
N LEU A 106 6.65 1.19 -10.60
CA LEU A 106 5.47 0.46 -10.14
C LEU A 106 4.30 0.58 -11.14
N LEU A 107 3.97 1.81 -11.56
CA LEU A 107 2.87 2.04 -12.49
C LEU A 107 3.14 1.41 -13.86
N GLU A 108 4.39 1.44 -14.32
CA GLU A 108 4.82 0.72 -15.51
C GLU A 108 4.56 -0.78 -15.37
N LYS A 109 5.02 -1.41 -14.28
CA LYS A 109 4.80 -2.84 -14.02
C LYS A 109 3.33 -3.21 -13.93
N ILE A 110 2.52 -2.42 -13.21
CA ILE A 110 1.07 -2.65 -13.12
C ILE A 110 0.43 -2.62 -14.52
N ARG A 111 0.87 -1.71 -15.38
CA ARG A 111 0.34 -1.57 -16.75
C ARG A 111 0.81 -2.68 -17.69
N THR A 112 2.05 -3.14 -17.57
CA THR A 112 2.62 -4.18 -18.46
C THR A 112 2.26 -5.59 -18.02
N ASP A 113 2.36 -5.85 -16.72
CA ASP A 113 2.30 -7.21 -16.15
C ASP A 113 0.92 -7.48 -15.53
N GLY A 114 0.12 -6.43 -15.31
CA GLY A 114 -1.14 -6.53 -14.59
C GLY A 114 -0.96 -6.71 -13.09
N VAL A 115 -2.06 -6.93 -12.39
CA VAL A 115 -2.08 -7.30 -10.97
C VAL A 115 -2.97 -8.52 -10.81
N GLU A 116 -2.46 -9.56 -10.15
CA GLU A 116 -3.25 -10.74 -9.83
C GLU A 116 -4.08 -10.51 -8.55
N PRO A 117 -5.41 -10.63 -8.62
CA PRO A 117 -6.24 -10.64 -7.41
C PRO A 117 -6.13 -11.99 -6.68
N TYR A 118 -6.39 -11.98 -5.38
CA TYR A 118 -6.72 -13.21 -4.66
C TYR A 118 -8.19 -13.55 -4.87
N GLU A 119 -8.47 -14.47 -5.80
CA GLU A 119 -9.86 -14.85 -6.15
C GLU A 119 -10.68 -15.29 -4.93
N GLY A 120 -10.04 -15.98 -3.97
CA GLY A 120 -10.69 -16.37 -2.71
C GLY A 120 -11.15 -15.16 -1.89
N THR A 121 -10.32 -14.12 -1.81
CA THR A 121 -10.67 -12.86 -1.14
C THR A 121 -11.80 -12.14 -1.86
N LEU A 122 -11.77 -12.06 -3.20
CA LEU A 122 -12.85 -11.42 -3.96
C LEU A 122 -14.19 -12.11 -3.72
N ARG A 123 -14.23 -13.45 -3.79
CA ARG A 123 -15.45 -14.22 -3.48
C ARG A 123 -15.94 -13.98 -2.06
N TYR A 124 -15.03 -13.86 -1.09
CA TYR A 124 -15.38 -13.58 0.29
C TYR A 124 -15.98 -12.17 0.44
N ILE A 125 -15.40 -11.16 -0.20
CA ILE A 125 -15.95 -9.79 -0.18
C ILE A 125 -17.34 -9.74 -0.81
N ASP A 126 -17.57 -10.42 -1.94
CA ASP A 126 -18.90 -10.53 -2.53
C ASP A 126 -19.91 -11.17 -1.56
N ALA A 127 -19.51 -12.22 -0.82
CA ALA A 127 -20.36 -12.87 0.18
C ALA A 127 -20.66 -11.97 1.38
N VAL A 128 -19.67 -11.21 1.87
CA VAL A 128 -19.83 -10.19 2.92
C VAL A 128 -20.86 -9.15 2.50
N ARG A 129 -20.74 -8.63 1.27
CA ARG A 129 -21.69 -7.66 0.71
C ARG A 129 -23.08 -8.25 0.53
N ALA A 130 -23.19 -9.48 0.06
CA ALA A 130 -24.47 -10.17 -0.10
C ALA A 130 -25.20 -10.39 1.24
N ALA A 131 -24.47 -10.47 2.36
CA ALA A 131 -25.02 -10.52 3.70
C ALA A 131 -25.42 -9.14 4.27
N GLY A 132 -25.22 -8.06 3.51
CA GLY A 132 -25.58 -6.69 3.91
C GLY A 132 -24.53 -5.98 4.78
N LEU A 133 -23.32 -6.54 4.91
CA LEU A 133 -22.23 -5.91 5.64
C LEU A 133 -21.55 -4.84 4.79
N ALA A 134 -21.16 -3.75 5.42
CA ALA A 134 -20.44 -2.67 4.77
C ALA A 134 -18.97 -3.05 4.54
N THR A 135 -18.35 -2.51 3.51
CA THR A 135 -17.00 -2.91 3.09
C THR A 135 -16.12 -1.70 2.83
N ALA A 136 -14.89 -1.75 3.32
CA ALA A 136 -13.89 -0.72 3.03
C ALA A 136 -12.55 -1.33 2.66
N ILE A 137 -11.80 -0.58 1.84
CA ILE A 137 -10.41 -0.88 1.51
C ILE A 137 -9.51 0.19 2.14
N VAL A 138 -8.47 -0.25 2.85
CA VAL A 138 -7.55 0.60 3.60
C VAL A 138 -6.12 0.26 3.19
N SER A 139 -5.41 1.19 2.56
CA SER A 139 -4.03 0.97 2.10
C SER A 139 -3.19 2.24 2.20
N SER A 140 -1.90 2.10 2.47
CA SER A 140 -0.95 3.24 2.42
C SER A 140 -0.55 3.62 0.98
N SER A 141 -0.95 2.82 -0.02
CA SER A 141 -0.64 3.08 -1.42
C SER A 141 -1.53 4.18 -2.00
N ALA A 142 -0.91 5.22 -2.57
CA ALA A 142 -1.63 6.23 -3.36
C ALA A 142 -2.21 5.67 -4.67
N ASN A 143 -1.80 4.46 -5.09
CA ASN A 143 -2.22 3.83 -6.34
C ASN A 143 -3.37 2.82 -6.14
N THR A 144 -3.95 2.76 -4.94
CA THR A 144 -4.99 1.78 -4.57
C THR A 144 -6.15 1.78 -5.55
N ARG A 145 -6.62 2.96 -5.96
CA ARG A 145 -7.71 3.09 -6.93
C ARG A 145 -7.37 2.43 -8.27
N ASP A 146 -6.19 2.69 -8.80
CA ASP A 146 -5.78 2.17 -10.11
C ASP A 146 -5.61 0.65 -10.09
N VAL A 147 -5.07 0.11 -8.98
CA VAL A 147 -5.00 -1.34 -8.75
C VAL A 147 -6.40 -1.96 -8.70
N LEU A 148 -7.33 -1.37 -7.96
CA LEU A 148 -8.70 -1.91 -7.88
C LEU A 148 -9.42 -1.87 -9.22
N ARG A 149 -9.17 -0.84 -10.04
CA ARG A 149 -9.74 -0.73 -11.38
C ARG A 149 -9.18 -1.76 -12.35
N SER A 150 -7.88 -2.06 -12.27
CA SER A 150 -7.27 -3.05 -13.16
C SER A 150 -7.80 -4.47 -12.95
N ILE A 151 -8.39 -4.75 -11.78
CA ILE A 151 -9.00 -6.05 -11.44
C ILE A 151 -10.54 -6.00 -11.31
N ASP A 152 -11.19 -4.91 -11.74
CA ASP A 152 -12.65 -4.69 -11.62
C ASP A 152 -13.23 -4.88 -10.20
N ALA A 153 -12.46 -4.47 -9.18
CA ALA A 153 -12.82 -4.62 -7.77
C ALA A 153 -13.20 -3.30 -7.08
N GLU A 154 -13.10 -2.14 -7.74
CA GLU A 154 -13.42 -0.83 -7.11
C GLU A 154 -14.86 -0.82 -6.57
N ARG A 155 -15.80 -1.48 -7.26
CA ARG A 155 -17.23 -1.60 -6.86
C ARG A 155 -17.47 -2.41 -5.58
N LEU A 156 -16.47 -3.15 -5.11
CA LEU A 156 -16.61 -4.02 -3.95
C LEU A 156 -16.42 -3.29 -2.62
N PHE A 157 -16.12 -1.99 -2.64
CA PHE A 157 -15.85 -1.22 -1.44
C PHE A 157 -16.70 0.04 -1.41
N ASP A 158 -17.42 0.24 -0.32
CA ASP A 158 -18.25 1.42 -0.09
C ASP A 158 -17.39 2.63 0.33
N VAL A 159 -16.27 2.36 1.00
CA VAL A 159 -15.27 3.36 1.42
C VAL A 159 -13.86 2.93 1.02
N ARG A 160 -13.05 3.90 0.57
CA ARG A 160 -11.61 3.74 0.32
C ARG A 160 -10.83 4.76 1.14
N ILE A 161 -9.96 4.28 2.02
CA ILE A 161 -8.93 5.08 2.69
C ILE A 161 -7.58 4.66 2.13
N ASP A 162 -7.11 5.35 1.10
CA ASP A 162 -5.83 5.09 0.45
C ASP A 162 -4.75 6.11 0.85
N GLY A 163 -3.55 6.00 0.27
CA GLY A 163 -2.46 6.93 0.53
C GLY A 163 -2.75 8.38 0.12
N VAL A 164 -3.68 8.62 -0.81
CA VAL A 164 -4.12 9.97 -1.17
C VAL A 164 -4.98 10.54 -0.05
N VAL A 165 -6.01 9.78 0.37
CA VAL A 165 -6.92 10.18 1.45
C VAL A 165 -6.18 10.37 2.77
N ALA A 166 -5.25 9.46 3.10
CA ALA A 166 -4.45 9.55 4.31
C ALA A 166 -3.62 10.84 4.35
N ARG A 167 -3.02 11.25 3.22
CA ARG A 167 -2.29 12.51 3.11
C ARG A 167 -3.20 13.72 3.26
N GLU A 168 -4.33 13.75 2.54
CA GLU A 168 -5.30 14.85 2.57
C GLU A 168 -5.85 15.09 3.98
N ARG A 169 -6.15 14.00 4.70
CA ARG A 169 -6.72 14.02 6.04
C ARG A 169 -5.68 13.98 7.15
N LYS A 170 -4.38 13.97 6.81
CA LYS A 170 -3.24 13.86 7.75
C LYS A 170 -3.37 12.69 8.72
N LEU A 171 -3.77 11.52 8.20
CA LEU A 171 -3.92 10.29 8.98
C LEU A 171 -2.57 9.59 9.08
N PRO A 172 -2.05 9.34 10.30
CA PRO A 172 -0.93 8.45 10.51
C PRO A 172 -1.16 7.07 9.85
N GLY A 173 -0.18 6.62 9.07
CA GLY A 173 -0.20 5.28 8.47
C GLY A 173 0.14 4.19 9.48
N LYS A 174 0.08 2.93 9.03
CA LYS A 174 0.49 1.76 9.83
C LYS A 174 1.89 1.99 10.43
N PRO A 175 2.15 1.60 11.69
CA PRO A 175 1.30 0.76 12.55
C PRO A 175 0.20 1.53 13.31
N HIS A 176 0.05 2.84 13.12
CA HIS A 176 -1.04 3.58 13.73
C HIS A 176 -2.40 3.19 13.09
N PRO A 177 -3.46 3.07 13.89
CA PRO A 177 -4.76 2.56 13.42
C PRO A 177 -5.60 3.62 12.68
N ASP A 178 -5.15 4.87 12.59
CA ASP A 178 -5.93 6.04 12.15
C ASP A 178 -6.60 5.86 10.79
N THR A 179 -5.94 5.19 9.84
CA THR A 179 -6.52 4.89 8.52
C THR A 179 -7.70 3.91 8.59
N PHE A 180 -7.63 2.90 9.46
CA PHE A 180 -8.75 1.98 9.71
C PHE A 180 -9.87 2.65 10.50
N LEU A 181 -9.52 3.46 11.52
CA LEU A 181 -10.51 4.21 12.30
C LEU A 181 -11.26 5.24 11.43
N ALA A 182 -10.56 5.86 10.47
CA ALA A 182 -11.19 6.73 9.49
C ALA A 182 -12.14 5.97 8.57
N ALA A 183 -11.78 4.76 8.12
CA ALA A 183 -12.66 3.93 7.30
C ALA A 183 -13.94 3.53 8.04
N ALA A 184 -13.82 3.08 9.30
CA ALA A 184 -14.98 2.77 10.13
C ALA A 184 -15.91 3.98 10.31
N ARG A 185 -15.33 5.17 10.58
CA ARG A 185 -16.09 6.42 10.69
C ARG A 185 -16.81 6.78 9.39
N ASP A 186 -16.14 6.69 8.24
CA ASP A 186 -16.73 7.00 6.94
C ASP A 186 -17.85 6.02 6.56
N LEU A 187 -17.79 4.77 7.04
CA LEU A 187 -18.87 3.78 6.93
C LEU A 187 -20.01 4.00 7.94
N GLY A 188 -19.84 4.88 8.92
CA GLY A 188 -20.83 5.12 9.97
C GLY A 188 -20.92 3.98 11.00
N VAL A 189 -19.86 3.20 11.18
CA VAL A 189 -19.80 2.08 12.14
C VAL A 189 -18.82 2.36 13.28
N GLU A 190 -19.08 1.80 14.46
CA GLU A 190 -18.12 1.82 15.57
C GLU A 190 -16.97 0.85 15.29
N ALA A 191 -15.73 1.20 15.64
CA ALA A 191 -14.57 0.35 15.37
C ALA A 191 -14.58 -1.01 16.11
N SER A 192 -15.46 -1.17 17.10
CA SER A 192 -15.72 -2.41 17.83
C SER A 192 -16.72 -3.34 17.12
N ARG A 193 -17.25 -2.93 15.96
CA ARG A 193 -18.34 -3.58 15.22
C ARG A 193 -17.94 -3.81 13.76
#